data_AF-A0A2E6CKX8-F1
#
_entry.id   AF-A0A2E6CKX8-F1
#
_cell.length_a   1.000
_cell.length_b   1.000
_cell.length_c   1.000
_cell.angle_alpha   90.00
_cell.angle_beta   90.00
_cell.angle_gamma   90.00
#
_symmetry.space_group_name_H-M   'P 1'
#
loop_
_entity.id
_entity.type
_entity.pdbx_description
1 polymer ?
#
loop_
_entity_poly.entity_id
_entity_poly.type
_entity_poly.pdbx_seq_one_letter_code
_entity_poly.pdbx_strand_id
1 'polypeptide(L)'
;MAWLALPFTAGNMFDSALSTSTRSVQITAVIGLWFLWALGLLMSLVPLSSLLTPFRILAAMNVVIAIWGAIESPSSLLGIVTRCLSGSFFVLALTPQVGFWHVNGSSYGNEVRIPLKPPGVMLLGPIPIAASGIVVTLVSSPILLADKQ
;
A
#
# COMPACT_ATOMS: atom_id res chain seq x y z
N MET A 1 -0.05 4.96 -12.48
CA MET A 1 -1.32 5.68 -12.81
C MET A 1 -2.51 5.27 -11.96
N ALA A 2 -2.77 3.97 -11.73
CA ALA A 2 -3.95 3.54 -10.99
C ALA A 2 -4.10 4.16 -9.58
N TRP A 3 -2.98 4.45 -8.89
CA TRP A 3 -2.91 5.10 -7.58
C TRP A 3 -3.60 6.48 -7.49
N LEU A 4 -3.80 7.18 -8.61
CA LEU A 4 -4.46 8.49 -8.64
C LEU A 4 -5.90 8.45 -8.13
N ALA A 5 -6.59 7.30 -8.24
CA ALA A 5 -8.00 7.19 -7.88
C ALA A 5 -8.26 7.09 -6.37
N LEU A 6 -7.25 6.75 -5.55
CA LEU A 6 -7.45 6.48 -4.12
C LEU A 6 -7.96 7.69 -3.32
N PRO A 7 -7.38 8.90 -3.43
CA PRO A 7 -7.81 10.04 -2.63
C PRO A 7 -9.27 10.42 -2.88
N PHE A 8 -9.76 10.23 -4.10
CA PHE A 8 -11.13 10.56 -4.50
C PHE A 8 -12.18 9.57 -4.00
N THR A 9 -11.78 8.36 -3.63
CA THR A 9 -12.71 7.31 -3.16
C THR A 9 -12.63 7.12 -1.64
N ALA A 10 -11.44 7.30 -1.06
CA ALA A 10 -11.18 6.90 0.32
C ALA A 10 -11.51 7.97 1.38
N GLY A 11 -11.71 9.24 0.97
CA GLY A 11 -11.86 10.38 1.90
C GLY A 11 -12.91 10.17 2.99
N ASN A 12 -14.17 9.94 2.61
CA ASN A 12 -15.27 9.79 3.57
C ASN A 12 -15.11 8.54 4.48
N MET A 13 -14.49 7.49 3.96
CA MET A 13 -14.25 6.25 4.70
C MET A 13 -13.26 6.49 5.85
N PHE A 14 -12.12 7.12 5.56
CA PHE A 14 -11.12 7.38 6.60
C PHE A 14 -11.52 8.52 7.54
N ASP A 15 -12.26 9.52 7.06
CA ASP A 15 -12.79 10.59 7.90
C ASP A 15 -13.75 10.05 8.98
N SER A 16 -14.69 9.19 8.58
CA SER A 16 -15.59 8.54 9.53
C SER A 16 -14.87 7.56 10.46
N ALA A 17 -13.93 6.76 9.96
CA ALA A 17 -13.13 5.84 10.77
C ALA A 17 -12.26 6.54 11.83
N LEU A 18 -11.82 7.78 11.56
CA LEU A 18 -10.98 8.57 12.48
C LEU A 18 -11.79 9.56 13.34
N SER A 19 -13.11 9.64 13.16
CA SER A 19 -13.96 10.67 13.76
C SER A 19 -13.97 10.65 15.30
N THR A 20 -13.80 9.48 15.91
CA THR A 20 -13.77 9.28 17.36
C THR A 20 -12.38 9.36 17.97
N SER A 21 -11.32 9.45 17.15
CA SER A 21 -9.93 9.48 17.60
C SER A 21 -9.52 10.86 18.11
N THR A 22 -8.47 10.91 18.93
CA THR A 22 -7.88 12.18 19.39
C THR A 22 -7.33 13.00 18.22
N ARG A 23 -7.25 14.32 18.38
CA ARG A 23 -6.81 15.22 17.30
C ARG A 23 -5.38 14.92 16.83
N SER A 24 -4.49 14.57 17.76
CA SER A 24 -3.11 14.17 17.48
C SER A 24 -3.07 12.93 16.56
N VAL A 25 -3.84 11.88 16.89
CA VAL A 25 -3.95 10.65 16.09
C VAL A 25 -4.54 10.93 14.71
N GLN A 26 -5.60 11.76 14.62
CA GLN A 26 -6.20 12.14 13.34
C GLN A 26 -5.18 12.79 12.40
N ILE A 27 -4.42 13.77 12.88
CA ILE A 27 -3.43 14.50 12.07
C ILE A 27 -2.33 13.53 11.59
N THR A 28 -1.80 12.71 12.50
CA THR A 28 -0.75 11.74 12.15
C THR A 28 -1.24 10.71 11.14
N ALA A 29 -2.46 10.19 11.30
CA ALA A 29 -3.06 9.25 10.35
C ALA A 29 -3.28 9.88 8.97
N VAL A 30 -3.77 11.12 8.91
CA VAL A 30 -3.99 11.85 7.65
C VAL A 30 -2.66 12.10 6.93
N ILE A 31 -1.62 12.56 7.65
CA ILE A 31 -0.28 12.75 7.07
C ILE A 31 0.25 11.41 6.55
N GLY A 32 0.09 10.34 7.34
CA GLY A 32 0.48 8.99 6.95
C GLY A 32 -0.21 8.52 5.66
N LEU A 33 -1.54 8.67 5.57
CA LEU A 33 -2.31 8.30 4.38
C LEU A 33 -1.84 9.05 3.13
N TRP A 34 -1.62 10.36 3.22
CA TRP A 34 -1.09 11.15 2.12
C TRP A 34 0.33 10.73 1.72
N PHE A 35 1.19 10.45 2.69
CA PHE A 35 2.53 9.97 2.45
C PHE A 35 2.54 8.61 1.75
N LEU A 36 1.73 7.66 2.22
CA LEU A 36 1.58 6.34 1.61
C LEU A 36 1.07 6.42 0.17
N TRP A 37 0.08 7.28 -0.07
CA TRP A 37 -0.43 7.53 -1.40
C TRP A 37 0.64 8.11 -2.33
N ALA A 38 1.36 9.15 -1.88
CA ALA A 38 2.41 9.80 -2.66
C ALA A 38 3.55 8.82 -2.99
N LEU A 39 3.94 8.00 -2.02
CA LEU A 39 4.94 6.96 -2.21
C LEU A 39 4.46 5.94 -3.24
N GLY A 40 3.21 5.48 -3.15
CA GLY A 40 2.65 4.51 -4.10
C GLY A 40 2.59 5.04 -5.51
N LEU A 41 2.22 6.31 -5.65
CA LEU A 41 2.25 7.01 -6.93
C LEU A 41 3.68 7.10 -7.49
N LEU A 42 4.64 7.59 -6.69
CA LEU A 42 6.04 7.75 -7.10
C LEU A 42 6.66 6.42 -7.54
N MET A 43 6.50 5.38 -6.73
CA MET A 43 7.01 4.04 -7.04
C MET A 43 6.37 3.45 -8.32
N SER A 44 5.11 3.81 -8.61
CA SER A 44 4.45 3.41 -9.86
C SER A 44 4.93 4.16 -11.11
N LEU A 45 5.68 5.25 -10.95
CA LEU A 45 6.20 6.09 -12.03
C LEU A 45 7.69 5.86 -12.29
N VAL A 46 8.43 5.42 -11.27
CA VAL A 46 9.89 5.23 -11.34
C VAL A 46 10.22 3.73 -11.33
N PRO A 47 10.43 3.09 -12.50
CA PRO A 47 10.72 1.66 -12.59
C PRO A 47 12.16 1.36 -12.20
N LEU A 48 12.46 1.31 -10.90
CA LEU A 48 13.74 0.82 -10.41
C LEU A 48 13.57 -0.60 -9.86
N SER A 49 14.54 -1.47 -10.12
CA SER A 49 14.51 -2.85 -9.64
C SER A 49 14.49 -2.94 -8.11
N SER A 50 15.19 -2.03 -7.43
CA SER A 50 15.19 -1.89 -5.96
C SER A 50 13.83 -1.48 -5.39
N LEU A 51 12.97 -0.85 -6.20
CA LEU A 51 11.66 -0.37 -5.77
C LEU A 51 10.54 -1.42 -5.88
N LEU A 52 10.79 -2.56 -6.53
CA LEU A 52 9.78 -3.60 -6.72
C LEU A 52 9.27 -4.19 -5.40
N THR A 53 10.19 -4.53 -4.49
CA THR A 53 9.84 -5.09 -3.17
C THR A 53 9.07 -4.08 -2.31
N PRO A 54 9.56 -2.84 -2.09
CA PRO A 54 8.80 -1.87 -1.30
C PRO A 54 7.47 -1.52 -1.97
N PHE A 55 7.37 -1.48 -3.30
CA PHE A 55 6.09 -1.28 -3.99
C PHE A 55 5.06 -2.38 -3.68
N ARG A 56 5.50 -3.65 -3.64
CA ARG A 56 4.62 -4.79 -3.28
C ARG A 56 4.19 -4.75 -1.81
N ILE A 57 5.11 -4.40 -0.91
CA ILE A 57 4.79 -4.23 0.52
C ILE A 57 3.78 -3.08 0.70
N LEU A 58 4.00 -1.97 0.00
CA LEU A 58 3.12 -0.80 0.04
C LEU A 58 1.72 -1.11 -0.51
N ALA A 59 1.63 -1.89 -1.59
CA ALA A 59 0.34 -2.35 -2.12
C ALA A 59 -0.40 -3.27 -1.13
N ALA A 60 0.31 -4.18 -0.45
CA ALA A 60 -0.26 -5.01 0.60
C ALA A 60 -0.75 -4.19 1.80
N MET A 61 0.07 -3.22 2.24
CA MET A 61 -0.28 -2.30 3.32
C MET A 61 -1.56 -1.51 3.01
N ASN A 62 -1.69 -1.03 1.77
CA ASN A 62 -2.88 -0.31 1.34
C ASN A 62 -4.16 -1.16 1.46
N VAL A 63 -4.08 -2.48 1.19
CA VAL A 63 -5.21 -3.40 1.42
C VAL A 63 -5.56 -3.51 2.90
N VAL A 64 -4.56 -3.67 3.77
CA VAL A 64 -4.79 -3.77 5.23
C VAL A 64 -5.45 -2.51 5.77
N ILE A 65 -4.96 -1.33 5.37
CA ILE A 65 -5.51 -0.04 5.80
C ILE A 65 -6.94 0.14 5.27
N ALA A 66 -7.23 -0.26 4.03
CA ALA A 66 -8.57 -0.19 3.46
C ALA A 66 -9.56 -1.16 4.14
N ILE A 67 -9.10 -2.34 4.57
CA ILE A 67 -9.91 -3.27 5.35
C ILE A 67 -10.22 -2.67 6.73
N TRP A 68 -9.21 -2.17 7.43
CA TRP A 68 -9.39 -1.51 8.72
C TRP A 68 -10.36 -0.34 8.65
N GLY A 69 -10.16 0.57 7.69
CA GLY A 69 -11.04 1.73 7.51
C GLY A 69 -12.49 1.31 7.30
N ALA A 70 -12.73 0.21 6.56
CA ALA A 70 -14.07 -0.30 6.34
C ALA A 70 -14.69 -1.06 7.51
N ILE A 71 -13.90 -1.48 8.50
CA ILE A 71 -14.40 -2.05 9.77
C ILE A 71 -14.88 -0.93 10.69
N GLU A 72 -14.13 0.18 10.76
CA GLU A 72 -14.42 1.32 11.64
C GLU A 72 -15.45 2.29 11.05
N SER A 73 -15.55 2.37 9.73
CA SER A 73 -16.52 3.24 9.05
C SER A 73 -17.86 2.55 8.81
N PRO A 74 -18.99 3.28 8.85
CA PRO A 74 -20.25 2.79 8.33
C PRO A 74 -20.14 2.34 6.86
N SER A 75 -20.94 1.34 6.47
CA SER A 75 -20.93 0.84 5.09
C SER A 75 -21.34 1.95 4.10
N SER A 76 -20.42 2.30 3.20
CA SER A 76 -20.65 3.29 2.14
C SER A 76 -20.24 2.73 0.78
N LEU A 77 -20.91 3.19 -0.29
CA LEU A 77 -20.57 2.78 -1.65
C LEU A 77 -19.10 3.09 -1.99
N LEU A 78 -18.64 4.28 -1.62
CA LEU A 78 -17.25 4.70 -1.82
C LEU A 78 -16.26 3.83 -1.03
N GLY A 79 -16.57 3.44 0.20
CA GLY A 79 -15.74 2.51 0.98
C GLY A 79 -15.64 1.11 0.36
N ILE A 80 -16.70 0.63 -0.29
CA ILE A 80 -16.64 -0.62 -1.08
C ILE A 80 -15.70 -0.43 -2.28
N VAL A 81 -15.85 0.66 -3.03
CA VAL A 81 -15.00 0.97 -4.19
C VAL A 81 -13.53 1.09 -3.78
N THR A 82 -13.21 1.77 -2.68
CA THR A 82 -11.84 1.90 -2.17
C THR A 82 -11.22 0.54 -1.84
N ARG A 83 -11.97 -0.36 -1.21
CA ARG A 83 -11.50 -1.73 -0.93
C ARG A 83 -11.24 -2.53 -2.21
N CYS A 84 -12.17 -2.49 -3.15
CA CYS A 84 -12.02 -3.17 -4.44
C CYS A 84 -10.82 -2.64 -5.23
N LEU A 85 -10.62 -1.32 -5.28
CA LEU A 85 -9.46 -0.69 -5.90
C LEU A 85 -8.16 -1.12 -5.22
N SER A 86 -8.13 -1.07 -3.89
CA SER A 86 -6.95 -1.45 -3.10
C SER A 86 -6.56 -2.90 -3.34
N GLY A 87 -7.53 -3.82 -3.34
CA GLY A 87 -7.31 -5.23 -3.67
C GLY A 87 -6.82 -5.42 -5.12
N SER A 88 -7.41 -4.70 -6.07
CA SER A 88 -7.00 -4.73 -7.48
C SER A 88 -5.55 -4.28 -7.65
N PHE A 89 -5.12 -3.24 -6.95
CA PHE A 89 -3.74 -2.75 -7.01
C PHE A 89 -2.75 -3.74 -6.44
N PHE A 90 -3.11 -4.42 -5.34
CA PHE A 90 -2.30 -5.48 -4.78
C PHE A 90 -2.14 -6.66 -5.74
N VAL A 91 -3.23 -7.13 -6.34
CA VAL A 91 -3.19 -8.20 -7.35
C VAL A 91 -2.30 -7.77 -8.54
N LEU A 92 -2.48 -6.56 -9.05
CA LEU A 92 -1.66 -6.01 -10.14
C LEU A 92 -0.18 -5.93 -9.75
N ALA A 93 0.16 -5.51 -8.53
CA ALA A 93 1.55 -5.43 -8.06
C ALA A 93 2.26 -6.79 -7.99
N LEU A 94 1.50 -7.87 -7.84
CA LEU A 94 2.02 -9.24 -7.85
C LEU A 94 2.13 -9.84 -9.26
N THR A 95 1.61 -9.18 -10.28
CA THR A 95 1.69 -9.69 -11.66
C THR A 95 3.13 -9.73 -12.18
N PRO A 96 3.46 -10.71 -13.06
CA PRO A 96 4.75 -10.76 -13.75
C PRO A 96 5.06 -9.49 -14.54
N GLN A 97 4.04 -8.84 -15.11
CA GLN A 97 4.17 -7.63 -15.93
C GLN A 97 4.74 -6.46 -15.12
N VAL A 98 4.22 -6.23 -13.90
CA VAL A 98 4.75 -5.17 -13.01
C VAL A 98 6.18 -5.50 -12.56
N GLY A 99 6.45 -6.78 -12.29
CA GLY A 99 7.81 -7.23 -11.97
C GLY A 99 8.79 -6.99 -13.12
N PHE A 100 8.40 -7.36 -14.34
CA PHE A 100 9.18 -7.16 -15.54
C PHE A 100 9.45 -5.66 -15.80
N TRP A 101 8.46 -4.80 -15.62
CA TRP A 101 8.60 -3.35 -15.77
C TRP A 101 9.64 -2.75 -14.80
N HIS A 102 9.57 -3.07 -13.51
CA HIS A 102 10.55 -2.58 -12.53
C HIS A 102 11.95 -3.15 -12.74
N VAL A 103 12.05 -4.44 -13.06
CA VAL A 103 13.36 -5.10 -13.27
C VAL A 103 14.05 -4.51 -14.51
N ASN A 104 13.31 -4.33 -15.60
CA ASN A 104 13.87 -3.82 -16.85
C ASN A 104 14.17 -2.32 -16.83
N GLY A 105 13.52 -1.53 -15.98
CA GLY A 105 13.86 -0.11 -15.86
C GLY A 105 15.28 0.16 -15.31
N SER A 106 15.98 -0.88 -14.83
CA SER A 106 17.41 -0.83 -14.46
C SER A 106 18.36 -1.51 -15.47
N SER A 107 17.87 -1.91 -16.64
CA SER A 107 18.68 -2.62 -17.64
C SER A 107 19.49 -1.65 -18.51
N TYR A 108 20.67 -2.09 -18.94
CA TYR A 108 21.57 -1.25 -19.74
C TYR A 108 21.32 -1.44 -21.24
N GLY A 109 21.01 -0.35 -21.96
CA GLY A 109 20.88 -0.37 -23.41
C GLY A 109 19.90 -1.44 -23.90
N ASN A 110 20.44 -2.47 -24.56
CA ASN A 110 19.66 -3.58 -25.13
C ASN A 110 19.55 -4.81 -24.20
N GLU A 111 20.06 -4.74 -22.97
CA GLU A 111 19.92 -5.82 -21.99
C GLU A 111 18.45 -6.02 -21.62
N VAL A 112 18.01 -7.28 -21.56
CA VAL A 112 16.69 -7.66 -21.05
C VAL A 112 16.85 -8.57 -19.85
N ARG A 113 16.36 -8.13 -18.69
CA ARG A 113 16.43 -8.86 -17.43
C ARG A 113 15.12 -9.60 -17.18
N ILE A 114 15.19 -10.93 -17.10
CA ILE A 114 14.02 -11.77 -16.84
C ILE A 114 13.87 -11.97 -15.33
N PRO A 115 12.77 -11.53 -14.70
CA PRO A 115 12.57 -11.69 -13.26
C PRO A 115 12.42 -13.18 -12.87
N LEU A 116 13.13 -13.58 -11.81
CA LEU A 116 12.97 -14.90 -11.22
C LEU A 116 11.60 -15.03 -10.55
N LYS A 117 11.00 -16.22 -10.67
CA LYS A 117 9.78 -16.54 -9.93
C LYS A 117 10.16 -16.95 -8.51
N PRO A 118 9.62 -16.28 -7.46
CA PRO A 118 9.81 -16.75 -6.11
C PRO A 118 9.20 -18.15 -5.97
N PRO A 119 9.82 -19.07 -5.22
CA PRO A 119 9.24 -20.38 -4.97
C PRO A 119 7.89 -20.22 -4.27
N GLY A 120 6.87 -20.94 -4.73
CA GLY A 120 5.49 -20.74 -4.26
C GLY A 120 5.32 -20.87 -2.75
N VAL A 121 6.13 -21.73 -2.11
CA VAL A 121 6.15 -21.90 -0.64
C VAL A 121 6.52 -20.60 0.08
N MET A 122 7.45 -19.80 -0.46
CA MET A 122 7.81 -18.50 0.12
C MET A 122 6.67 -17.49 0.05
N LEU A 123 5.81 -17.57 -0.97
CA LEU A 123 4.66 -16.68 -1.15
C LEU A 123 3.53 -16.97 -0.15
N LEU A 124 3.48 -18.17 0.43
CA LEU A 124 2.41 -18.60 1.35
C LEU A 124 2.74 -18.42 2.83
N GLY A 125 4.01 -18.15 3.18
CA GLY A 125 4.41 -18.04 4.58
C GLY A 125 5.42 -16.92 4.83
N PRO A 126 6.72 -17.15 4.59
CA PRO A 126 7.77 -16.23 5.01
C PRO A 126 7.62 -14.79 4.48
N ILE A 127 7.28 -14.61 3.20
CA ILE A 127 7.18 -13.29 2.59
C ILE A 127 6.01 -12.48 3.15
N PRO A 128 4.76 -13.00 3.19
CA PRO A 128 3.65 -12.30 3.85
C PRO A 128 3.93 -11.99 5.33
N ILE A 129 4.54 -12.93 6.07
CA ILE A 129 4.85 -12.73 7.50
C ILE A 129 5.83 -11.58 7.68
N ALA A 130 6.94 -11.58 6.95
CA ALA A 130 7.94 -10.50 7.02
C ALA A 130 7.33 -9.15 6.61
N ALA A 131 6.54 -9.12 5.53
CA ALA A 131 5.84 -7.90 5.10
C ALA A 131 4.88 -7.39 6.17
N SER A 132 4.13 -8.27 6.83
CA SER A 132 3.20 -7.89 7.90
C SER A 132 3.92 -7.25 9.08
N GLY A 133 5.07 -7.79 9.49
CA GLY A 133 5.89 -7.19 10.55
C GLY A 133 6.37 -5.77 10.23
N ILE A 134 6.81 -5.56 8.98
CA ILE A 134 7.22 -4.23 8.48
C ILE A 134 6.03 -3.26 8.52
N VAL A 135 4.88 -3.68 8.02
CA VAL A 135 3.66 -2.85 7.96
C VAL A 135 3.17 -2.49 9.36
N VAL A 136 3.06 -3.48 10.26
CA VAL A 136 2.65 -3.25 11.64
C VAL A 136 3.57 -2.23 12.30
N THR A 137 4.88 -2.41 12.20
CA THR A 137 5.86 -1.51 12.81
C THR A 137 5.77 -0.09 12.26
N LEU A 138 5.65 0.06 10.94
CA LEU A 138 5.56 1.37 10.27
C LEU A 138 4.29 2.14 10.62
N VAL A 139 3.16 1.43 10.79
CA VAL A 139 1.86 2.06 11.05
C VAL A 139 1.67 2.30 12.56
N SER A 140 1.98 1.32 13.42
CA SER A 140 1.70 1.43 14.85
C SER A 140 2.60 2.45 15.54
N SER A 141 3.87 2.56 15.16
CA SER A 141 4.83 3.45 15.83
C SER A 141 4.41 4.92 15.86
N PRO A 142 4.11 5.58 14.72
CA PRO A 142 3.68 6.97 14.72
C PRO A 142 2.32 7.17 15.40
N ILE A 143 1.39 6.22 15.27
CA ILE A 143 0.06 6.31 15.89
C ILE A 143 0.16 6.22 17.42
N LEU A 144 0.93 5.26 17.95
CA LEU A 144 1.14 5.09 19.40
C LEU A 144 1.91 6.26 20.02
N LEU A 145 2.77 6.93 19.25
CA LEU A 145 3.44 8.16 19.70
C LEU A 145 2.47 9.34 19.72
N ALA A 146 1.57 9.44 18.73
CA ALA A 146 0.57 10.50 18.67
C ALA A 146 -0.50 10.38 19.76
N ASP A 147 -0.84 9.16 20.20
CA ASP A 147 -1.82 8.93 21.26
C ASP A 147 -1.32 9.37 22.66
N LYS A 148 0.00 9.45 22.83
CA LYS A 148 0.62 9.89 24.10
C LYS A 148 0.73 11.42 24.24
N GLN A 149 0.32 12.18 23.22
CA GLN A 149 0.38 13.64 23.17
C GLN A 149 -0.99 14.26 23.43
#